data_AF-A0A1D3JDL4-F1
#
_entry.id   AF-A0A1D3JDL4-F1
#
_cell.length_a   1.000
_cell.length_b   1.000
_cell.length_c   1.000
_cell.angle_alpha   90.00
_cell.angle_beta   90.00
_cell.angle_gamma   90.00
#
_symmetry.space_group_name_H-M   'P 1'
#
loop_
_entity.id
_entity.type
_entity.pdbx_description
1 polymer ?
#
loop_
_entity_poly.entity_id
_entity_poly.type
_entity_poly.pdbx_seq_one_letter_code
_entity_poly.pdbx_strand_id
1 'polypeptide(L)'
;MTRIPGKKVTGKYIFCTNIHYYRILLKDVEDKKSEVEKENECDDLRTNMSFSQNTSAIEICKKFKFLYKLFINYHSNDISKEDTFTDYDCDFLNYWLNVKLRENVKDGSINVVDFYQEIKNKDFELFSKNKDLNGYLHVIDPDILKNMQLLYELYDTKQKITDIIFDQDIAVEQKDLCQEHLKNCYDNYIKGIYNCLSGCDDFYKALKVFKIDYKYLTEKVANESKYCKIRENFRLPEVDPVLEAEQTRIMTIKILSAPLIMSFAIPLLYKYTSLGPFLRTKINIVKNRWINSDEYESELSPLSTDIEDNISENGEYNIGYYSETN
;
A
#
# COMPACT_ATOMS: atom_id res chain seq x y z
N MET A 1 -33.13 0.32 0.85
CA MET A 1 -31.80 0.84 1.26
C MET A 1 -31.30 0.05 2.48
N THR A 2 -30.71 -1.12 2.28
CA THR A 2 -30.17 -1.96 3.36
C THR A 2 -28.80 -1.45 3.76
N ARG A 3 -28.75 -0.67 4.85
CA ARG A 3 -27.48 -0.33 5.53
C ARG A 3 -26.98 -1.58 6.25
N ILE A 4 -26.01 -2.28 5.65
CA ILE A 4 -25.22 -3.29 6.35
C ILE A 4 -24.31 -2.54 7.35
N PRO A 5 -24.50 -2.69 8.67
CA PRO A 5 -23.66 -2.05 9.66
C PRO A 5 -22.35 -2.84 9.76
N GLY A 6 -21.22 -2.22 9.39
CA GLY A 6 -19.89 -2.80 9.62
C GLY A 6 -18.82 -2.51 8.56
N LYS A 7 -19.15 -2.02 7.37
CA LYS A 7 -18.16 -1.67 6.34
C LYS A 7 -18.24 -0.17 6.00
N LYS A 8 -17.64 0.69 6.83
CA LYS A 8 -17.18 2.02 6.36
C LYS A 8 -15.92 1.79 5.54
N VAL A 9 -16.09 1.29 4.31
CA VAL A 9 -15.03 1.39 3.30
C VAL A 9 -14.97 2.85 2.89
N THR A 10 -13.75 3.35 2.84
CA THR A 10 -13.37 4.72 2.56
C THR A 10 -13.91 5.17 1.20
N GLY A 11 -14.90 6.07 1.22
CA GLY A 11 -15.81 6.37 0.11
C GLY A 11 -15.16 6.38 -1.28
N LYS A 12 -14.03 7.05 -1.47
CA LYS A 12 -13.36 7.18 -2.78
C LYS A 12 -12.91 5.87 -3.46
N TYR A 13 -12.75 4.77 -2.73
CA TYR A 13 -12.33 3.46 -3.28
C TYR A 13 -13.46 2.45 -3.43
N ILE A 14 -14.64 2.78 -2.91
CA ILE A 14 -15.72 1.80 -2.75
C ILE A 14 -16.29 1.33 -4.09
N PHE A 15 -16.24 2.15 -5.14
CA PHE A 15 -16.69 1.76 -6.47
C PHE A 15 -15.93 0.52 -6.98
N CYS A 16 -14.66 0.31 -6.59
CA CYS A 16 -13.89 -0.86 -6.99
C CYS A 16 -14.54 -2.19 -6.57
N THR A 17 -15.40 -2.20 -5.53
CA THR A 17 -16.11 -3.44 -5.15
C THR A 17 -17.17 -3.87 -6.17
N ASN A 18 -17.63 -2.94 -7.02
CA ASN A 18 -18.62 -3.17 -8.08
C ASN A 18 -17.97 -3.31 -9.46
N ILE A 19 -16.69 -3.69 -9.52
CA ILE A 19 -15.91 -3.76 -10.77
C ILE A 19 -16.59 -4.54 -11.89
N HIS A 20 -17.27 -5.64 -11.55
CA HIS A 20 -17.91 -6.51 -12.51
C HIS A 20 -18.97 -5.76 -13.34
N TYR A 21 -19.76 -4.91 -12.67
CA TYR A 21 -20.75 -4.07 -13.31
C TYR A 21 -20.11 -3.08 -14.28
N TYR A 22 -19.08 -2.34 -13.83
CA TYR A 22 -18.38 -1.39 -14.70
C TYR A 22 -17.66 -2.05 -15.87
N ARG A 23 -17.14 -3.27 -15.68
CA ARG A 23 -16.47 -4.04 -16.72
C ARG A 23 -17.43 -4.45 -17.83
N ILE A 24 -18.68 -4.81 -17.49
CA ILE A 24 -19.72 -5.08 -18.49
C ILE A 24 -20.00 -3.82 -19.31
N LEU A 25 -20.17 -2.67 -18.66
CA LEU A 25 -20.42 -1.41 -19.36
C LEU A 25 -19.26 -1.01 -20.28
N LEU A 26 -18.01 -1.15 -19.81
CA LEU A 26 -16.82 -0.86 -20.62
C LEU A 26 -16.69 -1.82 -21.81
N LYS A 27 -17.03 -3.10 -21.61
CA LYS A 27 -17.07 -4.07 -22.70
C LYS A 27 -18.14 -3.70 -23.73
N ASP A 28 -19.32 -3.26 -23.31
CA ASP A 28 -20.36 -2.77 -24.21
C ASP A 28 -19.89 -1.56 -25.04
N VAL A 29 -19.11 -0.65 -24.45
CA VAL A 29 -18.48 0.48 -25.17
C VAL A 29 -17.50 -0.02 -26.24
N GLU A 30 -16.71 -1.05 -25.92
CA GLU A 30 -15.74 -1.63 -26.85
C GLU A 30 -16.41 -2.41 -27.99
N ASP A 31 -17.36 -3.29 -27.66
CA ASP A 31 -18.08 -4.13 -28.61
C ASP A 31 -18.96 -3.29 -29.56
N LYS A 32 -19.51 -2.17 -29.08
CA LYS A 32 -20.37 -1.25 -29.85
C LYS A 32 -19.62 -0.03 -30.39
N LYS A 33 -18.35 -0.20 -30.77
CA LYS A 33 -17.51 0.88 -31.31
C LYS A 33 -18.17 1.68 -32.43
N SER A 34 -18.90 1.02 -33.34
CA SER A 34 -19.59 1.71 -34.44
C SER A 34 -20.75 2.60 -34.00
N GLU A 35 -21.36 2.32 -32.84
CA GLU A 35 -22.37 3.18 -32.21
C GLU A 35 -21.69 4.34 -31.48
N VAL A 36 -20.59 4.07 -30.75
CA VAL A 36 -19.77 5.09 -30.10
C VAL A 36 -19.30 6.14 -31.11
N GLU A 37 -18.86 5.73 -32.30
CA GLU A 37 -18.39 6.65 -33.34
C GLU A 37 -19.49 7.59 -33.85
N LYS A 38 -20.76 7.19 -33.76
CA LYS A 38 -21.95 7.98 -34.14
C LYS A 38 -22.38 8.98 -33.07
N GLU A 39 -21.78 8.95 -31.88
CA GLU A 39 -22.03 9.96 -30.85
C GLU A 39 -21.70 11.35 -31.42
N ASN A 40 -22.70 12.22 -31.41
CA ASN A 40 -22.64 13.58 -31.93
C ASN A 40 -22.22 14.56 -30.82
N GLU A 41 -22.09 15.85 -31.17
CA GLU A 41 -21.86 16.94 -30.20
C GLU A 41 -20.55 16.79 -29.39
N CYS A 42 -19.59 16.04 -29.93
CA CYS A 42 -18.22 15.93 -29.44
C CYS A 42 -17.21 16.66 -30.32
N ASP A 43 -17.64 17.17 -31.47
CA ASP A 43 -16.79 17.96 -32.35
C ASP A 43 -16.62 19.37 -31.78
N ASP A 44 -15.46 20.00 -32.04
CA ASP A 44 -15.11 21.35 -31.58
C ASP A 44 -15.25 21.56 -30.05
N LEU A 45 -14.83 20.57 -29.25
CA LEU A 45 -14.73 20.71 -27.79
C LEU A 45 -13.72 21.80 -27.43
N ARG A 46 -14.16 22.81 -26.68
CA ARG A 46 -13.31 23.92 -26.26
C ARG A 46 -12.69 23.61 -24.91
N THR A 47 -11.45 23.17 -24.91
CA THR A 47 -10.74 22.83 -23.68
C THR A 47 -9.38 23.51 -23.67
N ASN A 48 -8.98 23.98 -22.48
CA ASN A 48 -7.65 24.55 -22.25
C ASN A 48 -6.58 23.46 -22.10
N MET A 49 -6.97 22.17 -22.11
CA MET A 49 -6.05 21.04 -22.05
C MET A 49 -5.38 20.81 -23.40
N SER A 50 -4.06 20.62 -23.38
CA SER A 50 -3.30 20.26 -24.58
C SER A 50 -3.25 18.74 -24.72
N PHE A 51 -4.03 18.16 -25.63
CA PHE A 51 -3.99 16.73 -25.91
C PHE A 51 -2.73 16.31 -26.68
N SER A 52 -2.24 15.10 -26.41
CA SER A 52 -1.11 14.46 -27.08
C SER A 52 -1.41 14.15 -28.54
N GLN A 53 -2.67 13.79 -28.84
CA GLN A 53 -3.20 13.66 -30.19
C GLN A 53 -4.46 14.52 -30.31
N ASN A 54 -4.62 15.21 -31.44
CA ASN A 54 -5.73 16.14 -31.64
C ASN A 54 -7.12 15.45 -31.58
N THR A 55 -7.21 14.17 -31.95
CA THR A 55 -8.47 13.41 -31.96
C THR A 55 -8.86 12.85 -30.60
N SER A 56 -7.93 12.77 -29.62
CA SER A 56 -8.18 12.14 -28.33
C SER A 56 -9.33 12.77 -27.54
N ALA A 57 -9.48 14.10 -27.59
CA ALA A 57 -10.57 14.79 -26.89
C ALA A 57 -11.96 14.35 -27.40
N ILE A 58 -12.09 14.25 -28.73
CA ILE A 58 -13.31 13.83 -29.41
C ILE A 58 -13.61 12.37 -29.06
N GLU A 59 -12.61 11.49 -29.13
CA GLU A 59 -12.77 10.07 -28.80
C GLU A 59 -13.19 9.84 -27.34
N ILE A 60 -12.57 10.57 -26.40
CA ILE A 60 -12.93 10.50 -24.97
C ILE A 60 -14.35 10.99 -24.75
N CYS A 61 -14.75 12.10 -25.38
CA CYS A 61 -16.12 12.60 -25.30
C CYS A 61 -17.13 11.57 -25.80
N LYS A 62 -16.90 10.98 -26.99
CA LYS A 62 -17.81 9.99 -27.58
C LYS A 62 -17.96 8.76 -26.67
N LYS A 63 -16.84 8.22 -26.18
CA LYS A 63 -16.84 7.10 -25.23
C LYS A 63 -17.55 7.45 -23.93
N PHE A 64 -17.33 8.65 -23.40
CA PHE A 64 -17.96 9.11 -22.17
C PHE A 64 -19.49 9.27 -22.33
N LYS A 65 -19.95 9.92 -23.42
CA LYS A 65 -21.38 10.06 -23.74
C LYS A 65 -22.05 8.70 -23.87
N PHE A 66 -21.44 7.78 -24.61
CA PHE A 66 -21.98 6.43 -24.78
C PHE A 66 -22.04 5.67 -23.45
N LEU A 67 -20.96 5.71 -22.66
CA LEU A 67 -20.92 5.11 -21.34
C LEU A 67 -22.00 5.69 -20.42
N TYR A 68 -22.19 7.01 -20.41
CA TYR A 68 -23.24 7.69 -19.64
C TYR A 68 -24.65 7.22 -20.05
N LYS A 69 -24.91 7.04 -21.36
CA LYS A 69 -26.18 6.47 -21.85
C LYS A 69 -26.38 5.02 -21.41
N LEU A 70 -25.32 4.22 -21.37
CA LEU A 70 -25.42 2.84 -20.86
C LEU A 70 -25.85 2.84 -19.40
N PHE A 71 -25.24 3.65 -18.54
CA PHE A 71 -25.66 3.78 -17.14
C PHE A 71 -27.17 4.10 -17.03
N ILE A 72 -27.66 5.04 -17.83
CA ILE A 72 -29.08 5.38 -17.85
C ILE A 72 -29.94 4.17 -18.22
N ASN A 73 -29.60 3.48 -19.30
CA ASN A 73 -30.39 2.37 -19.82
C ASN A 73 -30.39 1.15 -18.89
N TYR A 74 -29.28 0.87 -18.22
CA TYR A 74 -29.17 -0.24 -17.26
C TYR A 74 -30.03 -0.02 -16.01
N HIS A 75 -30.24 1.23 -15.57
CA HIS A 75 -31.05 1.57 -14.40
C HIS A 75 -32.51 1.89 -14.71
N SER A 76 -32.83 2.27 -15.95
CA SER A 76 -34.16 2.76 -16.35
C SER A 76 -35.27 1.67 -16.41
N ASN A 77 -34.97 0.41 -16.13
CA ASN A 77 -35.99 -0.65 -16.10
C ASN A 77 -36.77 -0.74 -14.76
N ASP A 78 -36.29 -0.13 -13.66
CA ASP A 78 -36.96 -0.28 -12.34
C ASP A 78 -36.85 0.95 -11.39
N ILE A 79 -36.23 2.06 -11.79
CA ILE A 79 -35.96 3.21 -10.88
C ILE A 79 -36.36 4.56 -11.54
N SER A 80 -36.88 5.51 -10.74
CA SER A 80 -37.17 6.87 -11.20
C SER A 80 -35.92 7.56 -11.75
N LYS A 81 -36.07 8.35 -12.82
CA LYS A 81 -34.97 9.00 -13.56
C LYS A 81 -34.02 9.85 -12.70
N GLU A 82 -34.49 10.36 -11.57
CA GLU A 82 -33.70 11.15 -10.61
C GLU A 82 -32.72 10.29 -9.76
N ASP A 83 -32.94 8.98 -9.67
CA ASP A 83 -32.14 8.02 -8.87
C ASP A 83 -31.28 7.07 -9.74
N THR A 84 -31.12 7.39 -11.02
CA THR A 84 -30.49 6.51 -12.02
C THR A 84 -29.01 6.23 -11.75
N PHE A 85 -28.28 7.16 -11.11
CA PHE A 85 -26.86 6.99 -10.80
C PHE A 85 -26.66 6.87 -9.28
N THR A 86 -26.04 5.78 -8.85
CA THR A 86 -25.56 5.68 -7.47
C THR A 86 -24.34 6.58 -7.28
N ASP A 87 -24.02 6.94 -6.03
CA ASP A 87 -22.79 7.69 -5.74
C ASP A 87 -21.54 6.94 -6.23
N TYR A 88 -21.57 5.61 -6.23
CA TYR A 88 -20.48 4.77 -6.72
C TYR A 88 -20.29 4.88 -8.23
N ASP A 89 -21.37 5.04 -8.98
CA ASP A 89 -21.32 5.23 -10.43
C ASP A 89 -20.73 6.59 -10.77
N CYS A 90 -21.10 7.63 -10.01
CA CYS A 90 -20.49 8.94 -10.13
C CYS A 90 -18.99 8.91 -9.80
N ASP A 91 -18.60 8.22 -8.72
CA ASP A 91 -17.18 8.04 -8.36
C ASP A 91 -16.41 7.30 -9.46
N PHE A 92 -16.99 6.25 -10.04
CA PHE A 92 -16.39 5.53 -11.17
C PHE A 92 -16.24 6.41 -12.40
N LEU A 93 -17.25 7.21 -12.77
CA LEU A 93 -17.17 8.11 -13.92
C LEU A 93 -16.11 9.20 -13.71
N ASN A 94 -15.98 9.72 -12.49
CA ASN A 94 -14.89 10.63 -12.14
C ASN A 94 -13.51 9.96 -12.28
N TYR A 95 -13.36 8.75 -11.74
CA TYR A 95 -12.15 7.93 -11.91
C TYR A 95 -11.82 7.71 -13.39
N TRP A 96 -12.80 7.27 -14.18
CA TRP A 96 -12.62 6.94 -15.60
C TRP A 96 -12.15 8.16 -16.40
N LEU A 97 -12.79 9.32 -16.21
CA LEU A 97 -12.37 10.55 -16.88
C LEU A 97 -10.96 10.98 -16.47
N ASN A 98 -10.62 10.90 -15.18
CA ASN A 98 -9.27 11.22 -14.70
C ASN A 98 -8.21 10.34 -15.35
N VAL A 99 -8.46 9.02 -15.46
CA VAL A 99 -7.55 8.09 -16.15
C VAL A 99 -7.42 8.48 -17.62
N LYS A 100 -8.54 8.61 -18.34
CA LYS A 100 -8.52 8.87 -19.79
C LYS A 100 -7.91 10.21 -20.16
N LEU A 101 -8.19 11.27 -19.39
CA LEU A 101 -7.57 12.56 -19.62
C LEU A 101 -6.07 12.52 -19.34
N ARG A 102 -5.61 11.89 -18.24
CA ARG A 102 -4.16 11.81 -17.95
C ARG A 102 -3.38 10.96 -18.95
N GLU A 103 -3.99 9.92 -19.51
CA GLU A 103 -3.39 9.12 -20.59
C GLU A 103 -3.18 9.93 -21.89
N ASN A 104 -3.99 10.97 -22.11
CA ASN A 104 -4.08 11.66 -23.41
C ASN A 104 -3.74 13.15 -23.37
N VAL A 105 -3.56 13.77 -22.21
CA VAL A 105 -3.22 15.19 -22.06
C VAL A 105 -1.73 15.32 -21.75
N LYS A 106 -1.04 16.22 -22.45
CA LYS A 106 0.38 16.50 -22.26
C LYS A 106 0.65 17.00 -20.84
N ASP A 107 1.74 16.54 -20.27
CA ASP A 107 2.21 16.88 -18.91
C ASP A 107 1.21 16.56 -17.78
N GLY A 108 0.11 15.84 -18.09
CA GLY A 108 -0.90 15.43 -17.11
C GLY A 108 -1.71 16.58 -16.47
N SER A 109 -1.61 17.80 -17.01
CA SER A 109 -2.35 18.97 -16.54
C SER A 109 -3.79 18.94 -17.05
N ILE A 110 -4.66 18.27 -16.28
CA ILE A 110 -6.05 18.02 -16.67
C ILE A 110 -7.03 18.95 -15.93
N ASN A 111 -8.17 19.21 -16.57
CA ASN A 111 -9.35 19.78 -15.94
C ASN A 111 -10.59 18.95 -16.29
N VAL A 112 -10.98 18.07 -15.36
CA VAL A 112 -12.10 17.14 -15.52
C VAL A 112 -13.44 17.89 -15.53
N VAL A 113 -13.57 18.92 -14.69
CA VAL A 113 -14.80 19.68 -14.53
C VAL A 113 -15.10 20.48 -15.79
N ASP A 114 -14.10 21.23 -16.30
CA ASP A 114 -14.26 22.00 -17.54
C ASP A 114 -14.61 21.07 -18.71
N PHE A 115 -13.92 19.92 -18.82
CA PHE A 115 -14.19 18.97 -19.89
C PHE A 115 -15.62 18.43 -19.86
N TYR A 116 -16.11 18.03 -18.68
CA TYR A 116 -17.49 17.59 -18.54
C TYR A 116 -18.50 18.70 -18.82
N GLN A 117 -18.25 19.93 -18.35
CA GLN A 117 -19.14 21.06 -18.60
C GLN A 117 -19.27 21.36 -20.09
N GLU A 118 -18.19 21.27 -20.85
CA GLU A 118 -18.23 21.45 -22.30
C GLU A 118 -19.08 20.36 -22.99
N ILE A 119 -18.92 19.10 -22.58
CA ILE A 119 -19.75 17.99 -23.10
C ILE A 119 -21.22 18.23 -22.73
N LYS A 120 -21.49 18.59 -21.47
CA LYS A 120 -22.82 18.87 -20.95
C LYS A 120 -23.48 20.05 -21.66
N ASN A 121 -22.75 21.12 -21.94
CA ASN A 121 -23.28 22.29 -22.63
C ASN A 121 -23.61 22.00 -24.09
N LYS A 122 -22.82 21.15 -24.75
CA LYS A 122 -23.08 20.72 -26.13
C LYS A 122 -24.30 19.78 -26.22
N ASP A 123 -24.46 18.86 -25.26
CA ASP A 123 -25.61 17.93 -25.19
C ASP A 123 -26.46 18.17 -23.93
N PHE A 124 -26.99 19.38 -23.79
CA PHE A 124 -27.71 19.79 -22.58
C PHE A 124 -28.90 18.87 -22.28
N GLU A 125 -29.59 18.38 -23.31
CA GLU A 125 -30.75 17.52 -23.14
C GLU A 125 -30.41 16.17 -22.53
N LEU A 126 -29.32 15.51 -22.94
CA LEU A 126 -28.92 14.22 -22.38
C LEU A 126 -28.53 14.35 -20.91
N PHE A 127 -27.75 15.38 -20.58
CA PHE A 127 -27.16 15.55 -19.26
C PHE A 127 -28.08 16.23 -18.24
N SER A 128 -29.11 16.96 -18.68
CA SER A 128 -30.07 17.61 -17.77
C SER A 128 -31.22 16.72 -17.32
N LYS A 129 -31.45 15.58 -17.99
CA LYS A 129 -32.55 14.64 -17.67
C LYS A 129 -32.24 13.70 -16.50
N ASN A 130 -31.01 13.69 -16.00
CA ASN A 130 -30.52 12.74 -14.98
C ASN A 130 -29.66 13.47 -13.93
N LYS A 131 -29.17 12.71 -12.94
CA LYS A 131 -28.31 13.23 -11.86
C LYS A 131 -27.11 14.01 -12.40
N ASP A 132 -26.93 15.23 -11.90
CA ASP A 132 -25.82 16.09 -12.30
C ASP A 132 -24.50 15.59 -11.69
N LEU A 133 -23.49 15.35 -12.54
CA LEU A 133 -22.16 14.89 -12.10
C LEU A 133 -21.30 16.02 -11.55
N ASN A 134 -21.70 17.28 -11.68
CA ASN A 134 -20.91 18.44 -11.25
C ASN A 134 -20.47 18.40 -9.78
N GLY A 135 -21.27 17.81 -8.90
CA GLY A 135 -20.91 17.65 -7.48
C GLY A 135 -19.92 16.52 -7.18
N TYR A 136 -19.65 15.64 -8.15
CA TYR A 136 -18.82 14.45 -8.00
C TYR A 136 -17.49 14.57 -8.76
N LEU A 137 -17.48 15.30 -9.87
CA LEU A 137 -16.30 15.42 -10.71
C LEU A 137 -15.25 16.35 -10.11
N HIS A 138 -14.02 15.87 -10.03
CA HIS A 138 -12.88 16.63 -9.55
C HIS A 138 -11.58 16.02 -10.08
N VAL A 139 -10.53 16.84 -10.15
CA VAL A 139 -9.19 16.32 -10.45
C VAL A 139 -8.71 15.48 -9.27
N ILE A 140 -8.51 14.19 -9.50
CA ILE A 140 -8.01 13.25 -8.49
C ILE A 140 -6.50 13.42 -8.38
N ASP A 141 -6.02 13.52 -7.14
CA ASP A 141 -4.58 13.54 -6.83
C ASP A 141 -3.86 12.36 -7.50
N PRO A 142 -2.69 12.56 -8.15
CA PRO A 142 -2.00 11.50 -8.88
C PRO A 142 -1.70 10.24 -8.06
N ASP A 143 -1.31 10.39 -6.79
CA ASP A 143 -1.00 9.25 -5.92
C ASP A 143 -2.28 8.51 -5.52
N ILE A 144 -3.35 9.25 -5.24
CA ILE A 144 -4.68 8.66 -5.01
C ILE A 144 -5.17 7.90 -6.25
N LEU A 145 -5.03 8.47 -7.44
CA LEU A 145 -5.45 7.86 -8.70
C LEU A 145 -4.68 6.58 -8.98
N LYS A 146 -3.36 6.58 -8.77
CA LYS A 146 -2.52 5.39 -8.89
C LYS A 146 -2.96 4.28 -7.94
N ASN A 147 -3.36 4.63 -6.72
CA ASN A 147 -3.93 3.68 -5.76
C ASN A 147 -5.29 3.16 -6.22
N MET A 148 -6.15 4.00 -6.81
CA MET A 148 -7.42 3.56 -7.39
C MET A 148 -7.20 2.57 -8.55
N GLN A 149 -6.25 2.87 -9.46
CA GLN A 149 -5.91 1.97 -10.58
C GLN A 149 -5.42 0.62 -10.07
N LEU A 150 -4.54 0.62 -9.06
CA LEU A 150 -4.05 -0.63 -8.47
C LEU A 150 -5.18 -1.43 -7.82
N LEU A 151 -6.10 -0.78 -7.12
CA LEU A 151 -7.26 -1.45 -6.53
C LEU A 151 -8.24 -1.97 -7.59
N TYR A 152 -8.43 -1.19 -8.66
CA TYR A 152 -9.23 -1.58 -9.82
C TYR A 152 -8.67 -2.86 -10.44
N GLU A 153 -7.37 -2.91 -10.71
CA GLU A 153 -6.68 -4.09 -11.25
C GLU A 153 -6.81 -5.32 -10.33
N LEU A 154 -6.72 -5.13 -9.01
CA LEU A 154 -6.91 -6.20 -8.03
C LEU A 154 -8.31 -6.80 -8.10
N TYR A 155 -9.35 -5.95 -8.09
CA TYR A 155 -10.74 -6.40 -8.19
C TYR A 155 -11.05 -7.00 -9.56
N ASP A 156 -10.55 -6.44 -10.66
CA ASP A 156 -10.72 -7.02 -12.01
C ASP A 156 -10.06 -8.40 -12.11
N THR A 157 -8.83 -8.54 -11.62
CA THR A 157 -8.12 -9.82 -11.62
C THR A 157 -8.84 -10.86 -10.74
N LYS A 158 -9.35 -10.45 -9.57
CA LYS A 158 -10.20 -11.30 -8.72
C LYS A 158 -11.47 -11.73 -9.46
N GLN A 159 -12.11 -10.84 -10.22
CA GLN A 159 -13.28 -11.20 -11.02
C GLN A 159 -12.93 -12.23 -12.08
N LYS A 160 -11.81 -12.07 -12.81
CA LYS A 160 -11.35 -13.08 -13.79
C LYS A 160 -11.10 -14.44 -13.16
N ILE A 161 -10.52 -14.50 -11.96
CA ILE A 161 -10.37 -15.74 -11.19
C ILE A 161 -11.74 -16.34 -10.85
N THR A 162 -12.67 -15.50 -10.43
CA THR A 162 -14.05 -15.90 -10.09
C THR A 162 -14.74 -16.50 -11.32
N ASP A 163 -14.64 -15.83 -12.47
CA ASP A 163 -15.20 -16.28 -13.74
C ASP A 163 -14.68 -17.68 -14.08
N ILE A 164 -13.36 -17.93 -14.01
CA ILE A 164 -12.76 -19.25 -14.27
C ILE A 164 -13.17 -20.31 -13.25
N ILE A 165 -13.31 -19.93 -11.97
CA ILE A 165 -13.73 -20.86 -10.91
C ILE A 165 -15.12 -21.42 -11.18
N PHE A 166 -16.03 -20.58 -11.66
CA PHE A 166 -17.45 -20.89 -11.85
C PHE A 166 -17.84 -21.21 -13.30
N ASP A 167 -16.91 -21.10 -14.25
CA ASP A 167 -17.15 -21.48 -15.65
C ASP A 167 -17.41 -22.98 -15.74
N GLN A 168 -18.55 -23.35 -16.33
CA GLN A 168 -19.00 -24.74 -16.46
C GLN A 168 -18.55 -25.39 -17.77
N ASP A 169 -18.04 -24.61 -18.75
CA ASP A 169 -18.04 -25.04 -20.16
C ASP A 169 -16.69 -24.93 -20.92
N ILE A 170 -15.50 -24.85 -20.28
CA ILE A 170 -14.25 -24.60 -21.06
C ILE A 170 -13.00 -25.45 -20.67
N ALA A 171 -12.10 -25.55 -21.67
CA ALA A 171 -10.91 -26.37 -21.90
C ALA A 171 -9.66 -26.15 -20.99
N VAL A 172 -8.68 -27.06 -21.14
CA VAL A 172 -7.42 -27.18 -20.36
C VAL A 172 -6.59 -25.89 -20.27
N GLU A 173 -6.66 -25.00 -21.27
CA GLU A 173 -5.92 -23.73 -21.37
C GLU A 173 -6.24 -22.74 -20.23
N GLN A 174 -7.42 -22.86 -19.59
CA GLN A 174 -7.81 -21.95 -18.52
C GLN A 174 -7.07 -22.17 -17.19
N LYS A 175 -6.43 -23.33 -16.99
CA LYS A 175 -5.67 -23.61 -15.76
C LYS A 175 -4.47 -22.68 -15.62
N ASP A 176 -3.72 -22.51 -16.70
CA ASP A 176 -2.53 -21.64 -16.72
C ASP A 176 -2.93 -20.17 -16.63
N LEU A 177 -4.03 -19.79 -17.30
CA LEU A 177 -4.62 -18.46 -17.17
C LEU A 177 -5.03 -18.14 -15.72
N CYS A 178 -5.60 -19.10 -14.98
CA CYS A 178 -5.93 -18.86 -13.58
C CYS A 178 -4.67 -18.66 -12.72
N GLN A 179 -3.59 -19.41 -12.97
CA GLN A 179 -2.32 -19.20 -12.25
C GLN A 179 -1.73 -17.82 -12.53
N GLU A 180 -1.83 -17.35 -13.77
CA GLU A 180 -1.39 -16.00 -14.14
C GLU A 180 -2.18 -14.94 -13.38
N HIS A 181 -3.52 -15.05 -13.33
CA HIS A 181 -4.35 -14.11 -12.58
C HIS A 181 -4.08 -14.18 -11.06
N LEU A 182 -3.90 -15.37 -10.50
CA LEU A 182 -3.53 -15.54 -9.09
C LEU A 182 -2.20 -14.84 -8.78
N LYS A 183 -1.19 -15.03 -9.64
CA LYS A 183 0.11 -14.34 -9.52
C LYS A 183 -0.03 -12.83 -9.62
N ASN A 184 -0.77 -12.33 -10.61
CA ASN A 184 -0.97 -10.89 -10.80
C ASN A 184 -1.67 -10.27 -9.59
N CYS A 185 -2.69 -10.93 -9.05
CA CYS A 185 -3.37 -10.50 -7.83
C CYS A 185 -2.40 -10.40 -6.64
N TYR A 186 -1.59 -11.45 -6.42
CA TYR A 186 -0.60 -11.46 -5.34
C TYR A 186 0.42 -10.32 -5.51
N ASP A 187 1.03 -10.20 -6.68
CA ASP A 187 2.08 -9.21 -6.95
C ASP A 187 1.54 -7.78 -6.78
N ASN A 188 0.34 -7.49 -7.32
CA ASN A 188 -0.29 -6.18 -7.17
C ASN A 188 -0.72 -5.89 -5.73
N TYR A 189 -1.14 -6.90 -4.96
CA TYR A 189 -1.52 -6.71 -3.57
C TYR A 189 -0.28 -6.33 -2.74
N ILE A 190 0.81 -7.09 -2.91
CA ILE A 190 2.08 -6.83 -2.24
C ILE A 190 2.61 -5.44 -2.62
N LYS A 191 2.58 -5.08 -3.91
CA LYS A 191 2.93 -3.73 -4.38
C LYS A 191 2.09 -2.65 -3.71
N GLY A 192 0.78 -2.87 -3.56
CA GLY A 192 -0.12 -1.95 -2.88
C GLY A 192 0.23 -1.74 -1.42
N ILE A 193 0.55 -2.83 -0.72
CA ILE A 193 1.02 -2.78 0.68
C ILE A 193 2.32 -2.00 0.80
N TYR A 194 3.31 -2.25 -0.05
CA TYR A 194 4.59 -1.53 -0.03
C TYR A 194 4.45 -0.04 -0.31
N ASN A 195 3.63 0.33 -1.30
CA ASN A 195 3.34 1.75 -1.61
C ASN A 195 2.65 2.48 -0.45
N CYS A 196 2.05 1.72 0.46
CA CYS A 196 1.31 2.22 1.60
C CYS A 196 2.16 2.48 2.86
N LEU A 197 3.43 2.09 2.87
CA LEU A 197 4.31 2.21 4.03
C LEU A 197 4.60 3.66 4.46
N SER A 198 4.28 4.66 3.64
CA SER A 198 4.53 6.08 3.91
C SER A 198 3.28 6.92 4.19
N GLY A 199 2.14 6.29 4.51
CA GLY A 199 0.90 6.96 4.91
C GLY A 199 -0.16 6.95 3.82
N CYS A 200 -1.16 6.08 3.98
CA CYS A 200 -2.23 5.86 2.99
C CYS A 200 -3.51 5.28 3.64
N ASP A 201 -3.89 5.72 4.85
CA ASP A 201 -4.90 5.07 5.72
C ASP A 201 -6.15 4.57 4.99
N ASP A 202 -6.68 5.35 4.06
CA ASP A 202 -7.87 4.99 3.30
C ASP A 202 -7.63 3.86 2.30
N PHE A 203 -6.55 3.96 1.50
CA PHE A 203 -6.19 2.92 0.55
C PHE A 203 -5.84 1.62 1.28
N TYR A 204 -5.16 1.74 2.43
CA TYR A 204 -4.83 0.59 3.25
C TYR A 204 -6.07 -0.14 3.79
N LYS A 205 -7.07 0.60 4.26
CA LYS A 205 -8.38 0.04 4.64
C LYS A 205 -9.05 -0.65 3.46
N ALA A 206 -8.99 -0.08 2.26
CA ALA A 206 -9.53 -0.69 1.05
C ALA A 206 -8.81 -2.01 0.69
N LEU A 207 -7.47 -2.06 0.80
CA LEU A 207 -6.70 -3.29 0.63
C LEU A 207 -7.06 -4.38 1.66
N LYS A 208 -7.35 -4.00 2.92
CA LYS A 208 -7.84 -4.94 3.93
C LYS A 208 -9.18 -5.55 3.54
N VAL A 209 -10.10 -4.75 3.02
CA VAL A 209 -11.42 -5.23 2.54
C VAL A 209 -11.23 -6.18 1.37
N PHE A 210 -10.39 -5.80 0.40
CA PHE A 210 -10.03 -6.67 -0.72
C PHE A 210 -9.45 -8.01 -0.25
N LYS A 211 -8.50 -7.99 0.69
CA LYS A 211 -7.89 -9.22 1.26
C LYS A 211 -8.94 -10.16 1.86
N ILE A 212 -9.91 -9.63 2.59
CA ILE A 212 -11.02 -10.43 3.15
C ILE A 212 -11.80 -11.10 2.03
N ASP A 213 -12.22 -10.32 1.02
CA ASP A 213 -13.04 -10.84 -0.06
C ASP A 213 -12.26 -11.84 -0.95
N TYR A 214 -10.95 -11.65 -1.12
CA TYR A 214 -10.07 -12.57 -1.84
C TYR A 214 -9.81 -13.86 -1.06
N LYS A 215 -9.56 -13.77 0.26
CA LYS A 215 -9.41 -14.94 1.14
C LYS A 215 -10.67 -15.82 1.10
N TYR A 216 -11.85 -15.20 1.11
CA TYR A 216 -13.12 -15.93 0.96
C TYR A 216 -13.18 -16.70 -0.37
N LEU A 217 -12.86 -16.04 -1.48
CA LEU A 217 -12.84 -16.69 -2.80
C LEU A 217 -11.85 -17.86 -2.82
N THR A 218 -10.63 -17.64 -2.30
CA THR A 218 -9.54 -18.60 -2.48
C THR A 218 -9.53 -19.76 -1.49
N GLU A 219 -10.07 -19.58 -0.29
CA GLU A 219 -10.04 -20.63 0.74
C GLU A 219 -11.38 -21.34 0.91
N LYS A 220 -12.50 -20.70 0.56
CA LYS A 220 -13.83 -21.31 0.71
C LYS A 220 -14.42 -21.76 -0.62
N VAL A 221 -14.39 -20.90 -1.62
CA VAL A 221 -15.06 -21.16 -2.90
C VAL A 221 -14.20 -22.04 -3.82
N ALA A 222 -12.90 -21.72 -3.95
CA ALA A 222 -12.04 -22.38 -4.93
C ALA A 222 -11.72 -23.86 -4.64
N ASN A 223 -11.90 -24.34 -3.41
CA ASN A 223 -11.67 -25.75 -3.07
C ASN A 223 -12.57 -26.71 -3.88
N GLU A 224 -13.65 -26.19 -4.46
CA GLU A 224 -14.61 -26.94 -5.26
C GLU A 224 -14.31 -26.87 -6.78
N SER A 225 -13.37 -26.01 -7.22
CA SER A 225 -13.08 -25.78 -8.64
C SER A 225 -12.14 -26.83 -9.22
N LYS A 226 -12.52 -27.42 -10.36
CA LYS A 226 -11.65 -28.32 -11.14
C LYS A 226 -10.61 -27.58 -11.98
N TYR A 227 -10.87 -26.30 -12.30
CA TYR A 227 -10.14 -25.53 -13.30
C TYR A 227 -9.13 -24.56 -12.70
N CYS A 228 -9.45 -23.97 -11.55
CA CYS A 228 -8.53 -23.09 -10.84
C CYS A 228 -8.04 -23.71 -9.53
N LYS A 229 -6.88 -24.38 -9.58
CA LYS A 229 -6.21 -24.87 -8.37
C LYS A 229 -5.40 -23.75 -7.72
N ILE A 230 -5.78 -23.36 -6.52
CA ILE A 230 -5.07 -22.32 -5.79
C ILE A 230 -3.89 -22.93 -5.04
N ARG A 231 -2.71 -22.40 -5.32
CA ARG A 231 -1.47 -22.78 -4.65
C ARG A 231 -1.24 -21.87 -3.44
N GLU A 232 -0.59 -22.42 -2.42
CA GLU A 232 -0.27 -21.70 -1.18
C GLU A 232 0.48 -20.39 -1.41
N ASN A 233 1.39 -20.34 -2.39
CA ASN A 233 2.20 -19.17 -2.70
C ASN A 233 1.40 -17.98 -3.30
N PHE A 234 0.12 -18.17 -3.63
CA PHE A 234 -0.77 -17.09 -4.08
C PHE A 234 -1.80 -16.70 -3.01
N ARG A 235 -1.74 -17.29 -1.82
CA ARG A 235 -2.51 -16.79 -0.67
C ARG A 235 -1.87 -15.50 -0.16
N LEU A 236 -2.72 -14.51 0.13
CA LEU A 236 -2.25 -13.23 0.63
C LEU A 236 -1.69 -13.39 2.05
N PRO A 237 -0.61 -12.68 2.43
CA PRO A 237 0.03 -12.83 3.74
C PRO A 237 -0.96 -12.63 4.89
N GLU A 238 -0.90 -13.44 5.93
CA GLU A 238 -1.76 -13.28 7.11
C GLU A 238 -1.36 -12.06 7.94
N VAL A 239 -0.05 -11.91 8.16
CA VAL A 239 0.55 -10.81 8.93
C VAL A 239 0.46 -9.52 8.13
N ASP A 240 0.18 -8.44 8.85
CA ASP A 240 0.02 -7.08 8.34
C ASP A 240 1.41 -6.41 8.22
N PRO A 241 1.98 -6.28 7.01
CA PRO A 241 3.36 -5.78 6.85
C PRO A 241 3.46 -4.29 7.18
N VAL A 242 2.35 -3.56 7.07
CA VAL A 242 2.28 -2.14 7.44
C VAL A 242 2.38 -2.00 8.95
N LEU A 243 1.67 -2.85 9.72
CA LEU A 243 1.81 -2.87 11.18
C LEU A 243 3.24 -3.24 11.62
N GLU A 244 3.88 -4.21 10.97
CA GLU A 244 5.28 -4.56 11.28
C GLU A 244 6.23 -3.39 10.99
N ALA A 245 6.06 -2.70 9.86
CA ALA A 245 6.86 -1.54 9.49
C ALA A 245 6.62 -0.34 10.42
N GLU A 246 5.36 -0.08 10.80
CA GLU A 246 5.00 0.94 11.78
C GLU A 246 5.59 0.63 13.16
N GLN A 247 5.46 -0.61 13.63
CA GLN A 247 6.05 -1.05 14.89
C GLN A 247 7.57 -0.89 14.87
N THR A 248 8.22 -1.29 13.78
CA THR A 248 9.68 -1.14 13.60
C THR A 248 10.10 0.34 13.58
N ARG A 249 9.35 1.21 12.89
CA ARG A 249 9.60 2.66 12.91
C ARG A 249 9.40 3.27 14.29
N ILE A 250 8.33 2.92 15.00
CA ILE A 250 8.07 3.39 16.37
C ILE A 250 9.19 2.93 17.32
N MET A 251 9.65 1.67 17.21
CA MET A 251 10.80 1.18 17.98
C MET A 251 12.07 1.97 17.65
N THR A 252 12.34 2.23 16.36
CA THR A 252 13.52 2.97 15.92
C THR A 252 13.52 4.41 16.43
N ILE A 253 12.37 5.10 16.37
CA ILE A 253 12.20 6.47 16.91
C ILE A 253 12.37 6.50 18.44
N LYS A 254 11.85 5.49 19.15
CA LYS A 254 12.03 5.36 20.61
C LYS A 254 13.50 5.11 20.97
N ILE A 255 14.22 4.29 20.21
CA ILE A 255 15.66 4.04 20.40
C ILE A 255 16.48 5.31 20.14
N LEU A 256 16.11 6.14 19.16
CA LEU A 256 16.82 7.39 18.87
C LEU A 256 16.59 8.49 19.91
N SER A 257 15.40 8.53 20.52
CA SER A 257 15.00 9.59 21.49
C SER A 257 15.49 9.33 22.92
N ALA A 258 15.68 8.07 23.31
CA ALA A 258 16.19 7.70 24.64
C ALA A 258 17.61 8.23 24.97
N PRO A 259 18.63 8.13 24.08
CA PRO A 259 19.97 8.65 24.36
C PRO A 259 20.08 10.18 24.26
N LEU A 260 19.19 10.84 23.52
CA LEU A 260 19.17 12.31 23.41
C LEU A 260 18.74 12.97 24.73
N ILE A 261 17.69 12.47 25.38
CA ILE A 261 17.23 12.99 26.68
C ILE A 261 18.29 12.76 27.77
N MET A 262 19.00 11.63 27.71
CA MET A 262 20.06 11.30 28.68
C MET A 262 21.31 12.20 28.50
N SER A 263 21.66 12.56 27.26
CA SER A 263 22.80 13.47 26.98
C SER A 263 22.60 14.90 27.50
N PHE A 264 21.36 15.41 27.51
CA PHE A 264 21.08 16.75 28.05
C PHE A 264 20.96 16.77 29.59
N ALA A 265 20.68 15.64 30.23
CA ALA A 265 20.57 15.55 31.69
C ALA A 265 21.93 15.55 32.39
N ILE A 266 22.96 14.93 31.79
CA ILE A 266 24.30 14.78 32.41
C ILE A 266 24.97 16.14 32.74
N PRO A 267 24.97 17.16 31.84
CA PRO A 267 25.52 18.48 32.15
C PRO A 267 24.73 19.23 33.23
N LEU A 268 23.40 19.03 33.28
CA LEU A 268 22.53 19.67 34.26
C LEU A 268 22.74 19.08 35.66
N LEU A 269 22.87 17.75 35.76
CA LEU A 269 23.21 17.07 37.01
C LEU A 269 24.62 17.43 37.50
N TYR A 270 25.58 17.65 36.59
CA TYR A 270 26.93 18.13 36.94
C TYR A 270 26.92 19.52 37.63
N LYS A 271 26.02 20.42 37.22
CA LYS A 271 25.96 21.80 37.74
C LYS A 271 25.08 21.95 38.99
N TYR A 272 24.01 21.16 39.12
CA TYR A 272 22.94 21.42 40.11
C TYR A 272 22.77 20.34 41.19
N THR A 273 23.51 19.21 41.14
CA THR A 273 23.45 18.16 42.16
C THR A 273 24.70 18.20 43.06
N SER A 274 24.55 17.92 44.36
CA SER A 274 25.64 17.88 45.37
C SER A 274 26.78 16.88 45.09
N LEU A 275 26.66 16.09 44.02
CA LEU A 275 27.69 15.18 43.48
C LEU A 275 28.75 15.90 42.62
N GLY A 276 28.49 17.11 42.11
CA GLY A 276 29.43 17.90 41.31
C GLY A 276 30.78 18.17 42.01
N PRO A 277 30.78 18.61 43.29
CA PRO A 277 31.99 18.76 44.09
C PRO A 277 32.75 17.45 44.29
N PHE A 278 32.05 16.33 44.53
CA PHE A 278 32.67 15.02 44.76
C PHE A 278 33.44 14.51 43.53
N LEU A 279 32.85 14.62 42.34
CA LEU A 279 33.51 14.24 41.08
C LEU A 279 34.66 15.18 40.74
N ARG A 280 34.52 16.49 41.01
CA ARG A 280 35.60 17.48 40.81
C ARG A 280 36.80 17.17 41.72
N THR A 281 36.56 16.77 42.97
CA THR A 281 37.62 16.34 43.90
C THR A 281 38.34 15.08 43.41
N LYS A 282 37.61 14.06 42.94
CA LYS A 282 38.19 12.82 42.38
C LYS A 282 39.05 13.08 41.14
N ILE A 283 38.59 13.94 40.23
CA ILE A 283 39.35 14.31 39.01
C ILE A 283 40.60 15.12 39.38
N ASN A 284 40.51 16.06 40.33
CA ASN A 284 41.67 16.81 40.81
C ASN A 284 42.70 15.92 41.51
N ILE A 285 42.27 14.88 42.24
CA ILE A 285 43.18 13.89 42.86
C ILE A 285 43.98 13.14 41.78
N VAL A 286 43.33 12.68 40.71
CA VAL A 286 44.02 11.99 39.60
C VAL A 286 44.96 12.93 38.84
N LYS A 287 44.52 14.17 38.61
CA LYS A 287 45.34 15.20 37.95
C LYS A 287 46.59 15.57 38.77
N ASN A 288 46.46 15.74 40.08
CA ASN A 288 47.60 16.04 40.96
C ASN A 288 48.58 14.85 41.07
N ARG A 289 48.08 13.61 40.95
CA ARG A 289 48.92 12.40 40.88
C ARG A 289 49.78 12.32 39.62
N TRP A 290 49.30 12.89 38.52
CA TRP A 290 50.02 12.97 37.25
C TRP A 290 51.02 14.14 37.20
N ILE A 291 50.72 15.24 37.90
CA ILE A 291 51.57 16.46 37.88
C ILE A 291 52.75 16.39 38.86
N ASN A 292 52.65 15.59 39.93
CA ASN A 292 53.70 15.47 40.95
C ASN A 292 54.56 14.20 40.80
N SER A 293 54.76 13.70 39.58
CA SER A 293 55.54 12.48 39.34
C SER A 293 57.07 12.68 39.33
N ASP A 294 57.56 13.91 39.53
CA ASP A 294 58.96 14.28 39.26
C ASP A 294 59.84 14.45 40.51
N GLU A 295 59.46 13.92 41.67
CA GLU A 295 60.25 14.08 42.92
C GLU A 295 60.52 12.78 43.69
N TYR A 296 60.78 11.68 42.97
CA TYR A 296 61.44 10.49 43.52
C TYR A 296 62.38 9.89 42.47
N GLU A 297 63.28 10.72 41.95
CA GLU A 297 64.40 10.32 41.09
C GLU A 297 65.68 10.19 41.93
N SER A 298 65.70 9.23 42.86
CA SER A 298 66.95 8.73 43.45
C SER A 298 66.69 7.41 44.20
N GLU A 299 66.65 6.31 43.47
CA GLU A 299 67.26 5.03 43.82
C GLU A 299 67.08 4.07 42.64
N LEU A 300 67.81 4.36 41.57
CA LEU A 300 68.03 3.44 40.47
C LEU A 300 69.19 2.50 40.84
N SER A 301 68.93 1.20 40.85
CA SER A 301 69.90 0.22 40.35
C SER A 301 69.19 -1.00 39.75
N PRO A 302 69.80 -1.64 38.75
CA PRO A 302 69.08 -2.19 37.60
C PRO A 302 69.19 -3.71 37.45
N LEU A 303 68.26 -4.27 36.66
CA LEU A 303 68.38 -5.45 35.79
C LEU A 303 68.74 -6.83 36.42
N SER A 304 67.85 -7.80 36.26
CA SER A 304 68.18 -9.07 35.57
C SER A 304 66.93 -9.83 35.16
N THR A 305 66.74 -9.97 33.86
CA THR A 305 66.02 -11.08 33.24
C THR A 305 66.80 -12.38 33.47
N ASP A 306 66.06 -13.49 33.51
CA ASP A 306 66.50 -14.90 33.51
C ASP A 306 67.00 -15.48 34.84
N ILE A 307 66.26 -16.48 35.34
CA ILE A 307 66.77 -17.83 35.66
C ILE A 307 65.55 -18.77 35.67
N GLU A 308 65.58 -19.67 34.70
CA GLU A 308 64.87 -20.95 34.65
C GLU A 308 65.61 -21.89 35.61
N ASP A 309 64.93 -22.42 36.63
CA ASP A 309 65.46 -23.56 37.41
C ASP A 309 64.32 -24.51 37.81
N ASN A 310 64.35 -25.69 37.19
CA ASN A 310 63.64 -26.89 37.60
C ASN A 310 64.23 -27.39 38.93
N ILE A 311 63.40 -27.80 39.89
CA ILE A 311 63.66 -28.95 40.78
C ILE A 311 62.30 -29.51 41.25
N SER A 312 62.13 -30.81 41.03
CA SER A 312 61.07 -31.67 41.53
C SER A 312 61.32 -32.12 42.97
N GLU A 313 60.26 -32.34 43.76
CA GLU A 313 60.05 -33.49 44.67
C GLU A 313 58.72 -33.26 45.41
N ASN A 314 57.68 -34.05 45.13
CA ASN A 314 57.33 -35.36 45.69
C ASN A 314 56.64 -35.27 47.07
N GLY A 315 55.41 -35.81 47.17
CA GLY A 315 54.56 -35.75 48.36
C GLY A 315 53.21 -36.45 48.18
N GLU A 316 53.29 -37.77 48.00
CA GLU A 316 52.33 -38.88 48.21
C GLU A 316 50.80 -38.66 48.30
N TYR A 317 50.08 -39.37 47.42
CA TYR A 317 48.66 -39.70 47.49
C TYR A 317 48.45 -41.04 48.20
N ASN A 318 47.41 -41.17 49.03
CA ASN A 318 46.93 -42.45 49.57
C ASN A 318 45.46 -42.68 49.18
N ILE A 319 45.20 -43.66 48.31
CA ILE A 319 43.86 -44.16 47.94
C ILE A 319 43.80 -45.63 48.38
N GLY A 320 42.91 -45.96 49.31
CA GLY A 320 42.69 -47.33 49.80
C GLY A 320 41.54 -48.03 49.08
N TYR A 321 41.81 -49.19 48.49
CA TYR A 321 40.84 -50.12 47.91
C TYR A 321 40.52 -51.25 48.91
N TYR A 322 39.25 -51.64 49.02
CA TYR A 322 38.84 -52.93 49.56
C TYR A 322 38.00 -53.68 48.52
N SER A 323 38.48 -54.85 48.11
CA SER A 323 37.70 -55.93 47.52
C SER A 323 38.12 -57.22 48.21
N GLU A 324 37.19 -57.88 48.88
CA GLU A 324 37.32 -59.25 49.34
C GLU A 324 36.29 -60.11 48.61
N THR A 325 36.78 -61.17 47.99
CA THR A 325 36.02 -62.35 47.56
C THR A 325 36.56 -63.53 48.33
N ASN A 326 35.66 -64.32 48.92
CA ASN A 326 35.78 -65.76 49.10
C ASN A 326 34.40 -66.37 48.87
#